data_AF-A0A6J5C1C8-F1
#
_entry.id   AF-A0A6J5C1C8-F1
#
_cell.length_a   1.000
_cell.length_b   1.000
_cell.length_c   1.000
_cell.angle_alpha   90.00
_cell.angle_beta   90.00
_cell.angle_gamma   90.00
#
_symmetry.space_group_name_H-M   'P 1'
#
loop_
_entity.id
_entity.type
_entity.pdbx_description
1 polymer ?
#
loop_
_entity_poly.entity_id
_entity_poly.type
_entity_poly.pdbx_seq_one_letter_code
_entity_poly.pdbx_strand_id
1 'polypeptide(L)'
;MSRISLEAMARAMSAVETMNLRQKEALADEIYRAQPHMLGSVLVLPKLGVSLEKMEFALELLLLCFQAMKESGWTWPLITEDDQELQQRIYVSTVKLGEDLSPPQRDRLMQQYVENHPEQNLQACVLSMTADWLKRIVPEDSDQYVMLAATNLVNCIAFVPMPSLREPSRQPRRTQ
;
A
#
# COMPACT_ATOMS: atom_id res chain seq x y z
N MET A 1 14.20 -8.32 4.45
CA MET A 1 14.07 -8.36 2.98
C MET A 1 12.60 -8.14 2.65
N SER A 2 12.30 -7.30 1.66
CA SER A 2 10.93 -7.05 1.18
C SER A 2 10.26 -8.36 0.71
N ARG A 3 9.01 -8.62 1.10
CA ARG A 3 8.26 -9.79 0.60
C ARG A 3 7.91 -9.63 -0.88
N ILE A 4 7.70 -8.40 -1.31
CA ILE A 4 7.52 -8.04 -2.71
C ILE A 4 8.90 -7.69 -3.29
N SER A 5 9.44 -8.60 -4.10
CA SER A 5 10.73 -8.41 -4.75
C SER A 5 10.65 -7.33 -5.83
N LEU A 6 11.81 -6.83 -6.27
CA LEU A 6 11.89 -5.89 -7.39
C LEU A 6 11.34 -6.51 -8.68
N GLU A 7 11.58 -7.80 -8.91
CA GLU A 7 11.03 -8.52 -10.06
C GLU A 7 9.50 -8.64 -10.00
N ALA A 8 8.94 -8.93 -8.82
CA ALA A 8 7.50 -8.99 -8.63
C ALA A 8 6.85 -7.61 -8.87
N MET A 9 7.48 -6.53 -8.38
CA MET A 9 7.04 -5.17 -8.69
C MET A 9 7.09 -4.87 -10.19
N ALA A 10 8.18 -5.20 -10.88
CA ALA A 10 8.32 -4.94 -12.31
C ALA A 10 7.25 -5.68 -13.14
N ARG A 11 6.96 -6.93 -12.79
CA ARG A 11 5.86 -7.69 -13.41
C ARG A 11 4.50 -7.05 -13.14
N ALA A 12 4.26 -6.63 -11.90
CA ALA A 12 3.00 -5.99 -11.52
C ALA A 12 2.77 -4.67 -12.26
N MET A 13 3.79 -3.82 -12.36
CA MET A 13 3.74 -2.57 -13.14
C MET A 13 3.39 -2.86 -14.60
N SER A 14 4.16 -3.74 -15.26
CA SER A 14 3.93 -4.09 -16.67
C SER A 14 2.54 -4.70 -16.89
N ALA A 15 2.05 -5.52 -15.95
CA ALA A 15 0.72 -6.09 -16.03
C ALA A 15 -0.36 -5.00 -15.96
N VAL A 16 -0.32 -4.11 -14.96
CA VAL A 16 -1.34 -3.06 -14.79
C VAL A 16 -1.31 -2.04 -15.93
N GLU A 17 -0.13 -1.66 -16.42
CA GLU A 17 0.02 -0.73 -17.56
C GLU A 17 -0.61 -1.25 -18.86
N THR A 18 -0.64 -2.56 -19.04
CA THR A 18 -1.18 -3.21 -20.25
C THR A 18 -2.65 -3.63 -20.12
N MET A 19 -3.26 -3.49 -18.93
CA MET A 19 -4.66 -3.82 -18.72
C MET A 19 -5.59 -2.83 -19.41
N ASN A 20 -6.57 -3.37 -20.14
CA ASN A 20 -7.73 -2.59 -20.57
C ASN A 20 -8.74 -2.41 -19.41
N LEU A 21 -9.74 -1.56 -19.62
CA LEU A 21 -10.76 -1.25 -18.61
C LEU A 21 -11.46 -2.49 -18.04
N ARG A 22 -11.80 -3.46 -18.90
CA ARG A 22 -12.48 -4.69 -18.47
C ARG A 22 -11.60 -5.56 -17.57
N GLN A 23 -10.29 -5.59 -17.83
CA GLN A 23 -9.33 -6.29 -16.99
C GLN A 23 -9.13 -5.57 -15.65
N LYS A 24 -9.12 -4.23 -15.65
CA LYS A 24 -9.07 -3.44 -14.41
C LYS A 24 -10.34 -3.64 -13.56
N GLU A 25 -11.52 -3.66 -14.16
CA GLU A 25 -12.77 -4.03 -13.49
C GLU A 25 -12.69 -5.43 -12.87
N ALA A 26 -12.24 -6.42 -13.63
CA ALA A 26 -12.08 -7.78 -13.10
C ALA A 26 -11.08 -7.84 -11.93
N LEU A 27 -10.00 -7.06 -11.99
CA LEU A 27 -9.04 -6.95 -10.88
C LEU A 27 -9.68 -6.26 -9.66
N ALA A 28 -10.51 -5.23 -9.87
CA ALA A 28 -11.28 -4.60 -8.81
C ALA A 28 -12.27 -5.57 -8.14
N ASP A 29 -12.93 -6.45 -8.92
CA ASP A 29 -13.78 -7.52 -8.39
C ASP A 29 -13.00 -8.56 -7.58
N GLU A 30 -11.75 -8.85 -7.96
CA GLU A 30 -10.84 -9.66 -7.15
C GLU A 30 -10.46 -8.96 -5.85
N ILE A 31 -10.13 -7.67 -5.90
CA ILE A 31 -9.82 -6.87 -4.71
C ILE A 31 -11.03 -6.83 -3.78
N TYR A 32 -12.24 -6.61 -4.29
CA TYR A 32 -13.45 -6.62 -3.46
C TYR A 32 -13.62 -7.94 -2.70
N ARG A 33 -13.27 -9.07 -3.31
CA ARG A 33 -13.34 -10.38 -2.67
C ARG A 33 -12.20 -10.64 -1.68
N ALA A 34 -10.99 -10.19 -1.97
CA ALA A 34 -9.79 -10.52 -1.20
C ALA A 34 -9.40 -9.45 -0.16
N GLN A 35 -9.61 -8.18 -0.47
CA GLN A 35 -9.21 -6.99 0.30
C GLN A 35 -10.31 -5.90 0.26
N PRO A 36 -11.57 -6.20 0.66
CA PRO A 36 -12.69 -5.27 0.57
C PRO A 36 -12.45 -3.94 1.30
N HIS A 37 -11.76 -3.96 2.45
CA HIS A 37 -11.50 -2.75 3.25
C HIS A 37 -10.52 -1.81 2.54
N MET A 38 -9.48 -2.34 1.89
CA MET A 38 -8.56 -1.54 1.07
C MET A 38 -9.31 -0.85 -0.08
N LEU A 39 -10.20 -1.57 -0.77
CA LEU A 39 -11.04 -0.97 -1.81
C LEU A 39 -11.98 0.10 -1.24
N GLY A 40 -12.64 -0.19 -0.11
CA GLY A 40 -13.50 0.76 0.58
C GLY A 40 -12.78 2.06 0.94
N SER A 41 -11.54 1.98 1.41
CA SER A 41 -10.72 3.15 1.78
C SER A 41 -10.39 4.07 0.59
N VAL A 42 -10.37 3.55 -0.64
CA VAL A 42 -10.22 4.35 -1.86
C VAL A 42 -11.58 4.91 -2.31
N LEU A 43 -12.62 4.09 -2.29
CA LEU A 43 -13.96 4.47 -2.77
C LEU A 43 -14.65 5.52 -1.89
N VAL A 44 -14.22 5.69 -0.63
CA VAL A 44 -14.74 6.73 0.26
C VAL A 44 -14.16 8.11 -0.01
N LEU A 45 -13.05 8.24 -0.75
CA LEU A 45 -12.34 9.51 -0.99
C LEU A 45 -13.24 10.65 -1.52
N PRO A 46 -14.23 10.41 -2.41
CA PRO A 46 -15.14 11.47 -2.84
C PRO A 46 -16.00 12.06 -1.72
N LYS A 47 -16.28 11.29 -0.66
CA LYS A 47 -16.96 11.80 0.54
C LYS A 47 -16.09 12.74 1.36
N LEU A 48 -14.78 12.72 1.13
CA LEU A 48 -13.78 13.62 1.73
C LEU A 48 -13.44 14.81 0.81
N GLY A 49 -14.17 14.99 -0.29
CA GLY A 49 -13.98 16.10 -1.23
C GLY A 49 -12.99 15.84 -2.36
N VAL A 50 -12.45 14.62 -2.47
CA VAL A 50 -11.57 14.23 -3.58
C VAL A 50 -12.39 14.07 -4.87
N SER A 51 -11.95 14.65 -5.98
CA SER A 51 -12.62 14.47 -7.28
C SER A 51 -12.54 13.01 -7.76
N LEU A 52 -13.45 12.60 -8.66
CA LEU A 52 -13.41 11.24 -9.22
C LEU A 52 -12.11 10.96 -10.00
N GLU A 53 -11.57 11.96 -10.69
CA GLU A 53 -10.29 11.87 -11.40
C GLU A 53 -9.11 11.60 -10.44
N LYS A 54 -9.08 12.29 -9.29
CA LYS A 54 -8.04 12.07 -8.28
C LYS A 54 -8.24 10.75 -7.53
N MET A 55 -9.50 10.32 -7.34
CA MET A 55 -9.81 8.98 -6.83
C MET A 55 -9.37 7.89 -7.81
N GLU A 56 -9.49 8.10 -9.12
CA GLU A 56 -9.01 7.16 -10.14
C GLU A 56 -7.51 6.91 -9.99
N PHE A 57 -6.70 7.94 -9.72
CA PHE A 57 -5.29 7.76 -9.40
C PHE A 57 -5.07 6.86 -8.16
N ALA A 58 -5.82 7.08 -7.08
CA ALA A 58 -5.74 6.21 -5.89
C ALA A 58 -6.17 4.76 -6.19
N LEU A 59 -7.15 4.57 -7.08
CA LEU A 59 -7.59 3.26 -7.53
C LEU A 59 -6.49 2.56 -8.36
N GLU A 60 -5.82 3.27 -9.26
CA GLU A 60 -4.68 2.73 -10.01
C GLU A 60 -3.54 2.28 -9.10
N LEU A 61 -3.24 3.04 -8.03
CA LEU A 61 -2.27 2.63 -7.02
C LEU A 61 -2.72 1.37 -6.28
N LEU A 62 -4.00 1.24 -5.94
CA LEU A 62 -4.55 0.04 -5.32
C LEU A 62 -4.46 -1.18 -6.25
N LEU A 63 -4.79 -1.03 -7.53
CA LEU A 63 -4.65 -2.08 -8.54
C LEU A 63 -3.19 -2.56 -8.64
N LEU A 64 -2.24 -1.62 -8.68
CA LEU A 64 -0.81 -1.92 -8.68
C LEU A 64 -0.37 -2.65 -7.40
N CYS A 65 -0.75 -2.14 -6.23
CA CYS A 65 -0.42 -2.75 -4.95
C CYS A 65 -0.94 -4.19 -4.87
N PHE A 66 -2.19 -4.42 -5.27
CA PHE A 66 -2.79 -5.74 -5.26
C PHE A 66 -2.18 -6.68 -6.30
N GLN A 67 -1.87 -6.18 -7.51
CA GLN A 67 -1.15 -6.99 -8.49
C GLN A 67 0.25 -7.36 -7.98
N ALA A 68 0.95 -6.47 -7.29
CA ALA A 68 2.25 -6.76 -6.67
C ALA A 68 2.14 -7.81 -5.56
N MET A 69 1.08 -7.77 -4.75
CA MET A 69 0.75 -8.83 -3.78
C MET A 69 0.61 -10.18 -4.50
N LYS A 70 -0.12 -10.25 -5.63
CA LYS A 70 -0.28 -11.48 -6.42
C LYS A 70 1.05 -11.99 -6.99
N GLU A 71 1.85 -11.10 -7.58
CA GLU A 71 3.15 -11.44 -8.18
C GLU A 71 4.22 -11.88 -7.17
N SER A 72 4.03 -11.56 -5.89
CA SER A 72 4.94 -11.93 -4.81
C SER A 72 4.91 -13.43 -4.45
N GLY A 73 3.85 -14.15 -4.86
CA GLY A 73 3.67 -15.58 -4.55
C GLY A 73 3.25 -15.87 -3.11
N TRP A 74 3.06 -14.85 -2.28
CA TRP A 74 2.56 -15.01 -0.90
C TRP A 74 1.04 -15.14 -0.85
N THR A 75 0.53 -15.91 0.11
CA THR A 75 -0.87 -15.85 0.52
C THR A 75 -1.05 -14.70 1.51
N TRP A 76 -1.63 -13.60 1.03
CA TRP A 76 -1.84 -12.41 1.84
C TRP A 76 -3.07 -12.57 2.73
N PRO A 77 -2.98 -12.26 4.03
CA PRO A 77 -4.15 -12.18 4.90
C PRO A 77 -5.05 -11.01 4.48
N LEU A 78 -6.30 -11.05 4.93
CA LEU A 78 -7.19 -9.89 4.85
C LEU A 78 -6.61 -8.74 5.69
N ILE A 79 -6.44 -7.58 5.06
CA ILE A 79 -6.14 -6.31 5.74
C ILE A 79 -7.46 -5.74 6.22
N THR A 80 -7.60 -5.64 7.55
CA THR A 80 -8.83 -5.18 8.22
C THR A 80 -8.87 -3.67 8.34
N GLU A 81 -10.04 -3.11 8.66
CA GLU A 81 -10.17 -1.69 9.00
C GLU A 81 -9.31 -1.30 10.22
N ASP A 82 -9.16 -2.21 11.20
CA ASP A 82 -8.28 -1.99 12.36
C ASP A 82 -6.81 -1.88 11.94
N ASP A 83 -6.36 -2.68 10.97
CA ASP A 83 -5.01 -2.58 10.40
C ASP A 83 -4.82 -1.23 9.70
N GLN A 84 -5.82 -0.79 8.92
CA GLN A 84 -5.79 0.50 8.24
C GLN A 84 -5.77 1.67 9.22
N GLU A 85 -6.61 1.64 10.26
CA GLU A 85 -6.64 2.68 11.29
C GLU A 85 -5.30 2.74 12.05
N LEU A 86 -4.75 1.59 12.42
CA LEU A 86 -3.45 1.51 13.10
C LEU A 86 -2.34 2.13 12.25
N GLN A 87 -2.21 1.72 10.99
CA GLN A 87 -1.16 2.23 10.10
C GLN A 87 -1.34 3.71 9.77
N GLN A 88 -2.59 4.18 9.63
CA GLN A 88 -2.87 5.61 9.46
C GLN A 88 -2.47 6.41 10.70
N ARG A 89 -2.79 5.91 11.91
CA ARG A 89 -2.42 6.55 13.17
C ARG A 89 -0.91 6.64 13.36
N ILE A 90 -0.18 5.58 13.03
CA ILE A 90 1.29 5.56 13.07
C ILE A 90 1.85 6.62 12.12
N TYR A 91 1.40 6.65 10.86
CA TYR A 91 1.89 7.62 9.88
C TYR A 91 1.59 9.07 10.29
N VAL A 92 0.34 9.38 10.66
CA VAL A 92 -0.05 10.74 11.10
C VAL A 92 0.74 11.15 12.34
N SER A 93 1.02 10.23 13.27
CA SER A 93 1.84 10.53 14.45
C SER A 93 3.28 10.88 14.07
N THR A 94 3.86 10.16 13.10
CA THR A 94 5.20 10.47 12.55
C THR A 94 5.23 11.84 11.89
N VAL A 95 4.22 12.18 11.08
CA VAL A 95 4.12 13.49 10.42
C VAL A 95 4.00 14.61 11.47
N LYS A 96 3.09 14.47 12.45
CA LYS A 96 2.91 15.44 13.54
C LYS A 96 4.18 15.64 14.36
N LEU A 97 4.89 14.55 14.68
CA LEU A 97 6.18 14.66 15.36
C LEU A 97 7.17 15.50 14.55
N GLY A 98 7.11 15.43 13.22
CA GLY A 98 7.92 16.24 12.32
C GLY A 98 7.58 17.74 12.33
N GLU A 99 6.34 18.13 12.63
CA GLU A 99 5.90 19.54 12.60
C GLU A 99 6.65 20.40 13.62
N ASP A 100 6.92 19.84 14.81
CA ASP A 100 7.64 20.49 15.91
C ASP A 100 9.18 20.48 15.74
N LEU A 101 9.69 19.78 14.71
CA LEU A 101 11.12 19.63 14.45
C LEU A 101 11.65 20.69 13.47
N SER A 102 12.95 21.01 13.60
CA SER A 102 13.66 21.81 12.59
C SER A 102 13.70 21.08 11.24
N PRO A 103 13.81 21.79 10.10
CA PRO A 103 13.81 21.14 8.78
C PRO A 103 14.81 19.96 8.64
N PRO A 104 16.09 20.08 9.07
CA PRO A 104 17.03 18.96 8.99
C PRO A 104 16.65 17.76 9.86
N GLN A 105 15.97 17.98 10.99
CA GLN A 105 15.51 16.90 11.87
C GLN A 105 14.27 16.22 11.29
N ARG A 106 13.35 16.99 10.71
CA ARG A 106 12.17 16.48 10.00
C ARG A 106 12.58 15.62 8.80
N ASP A 107 13.54 16.10 8.01
CA ASP A 107 14.07 15.35 6.85
C ASP A 107 14.68 14.02 7.30
N ARG A 108 15.47 14.02 8.38
CA ARG A 108 16.02 12.77 8.96
C ARG A 108 14.95 11.83 9.47
N LEU A 109 13.92 12.34 10.16
CA LEU A 109 12.80 11.53 10.65
C LEU A 109 12.09 10.85 9.48
N MET A 110 11.78 11.60 8.43
CA MET A 110 11.14 11.07 7.24
C MET A 110 12.04 10.09 6.47
N GLN A 111 13.33 10.37 6.37
CA GLN A 111 14.30 9.47 5.77
C GLN A 111 14.35 8.14 6.52
N GLN A 112 14.41 8.17 7.85
CA GLN A 112 14.39 6.95 8.69
C GLN A 112 13.08 6.18 8.53
N TYR A 113 11.95 6.87 8.43
CA TYR A 113 10.65 6.23 8.18
C TYR A 113 10.63 5.47 6.85
N VAL A 114 11.22 6.05 5.79
CA VAL A 114 11.31 5.43 4.46
C VAL A 114 12.34 4.29 4.45
N GLU A 115 13.54 4.51 4.96
CA GLU A 115 14.63 3.51 4.94
C GLU A 115 14.30 2.25 5.73
N ASN A 116 13.55 2.37 6.83
CA ASN A 116 13.18 1.24 7.67
C ASN A 116 11.90 0.52 7.21
N HIS A 117 11.30 0.92 6.09
CA HIS A 117 10.06 0.34 5.61
C HIS A 117 10.25 -1.12 5.15
N PRO A 118 9.44 -2.10 5.63
CA PRO A 118 9.64 -3.51 5.27
C PRO A 118 9.50 -3.82 3.78
N GLU A 119 8.65 -3.10 3.06
CA GLU A 119 8.43 -3.26 1.62
C GLU A 119 9.02 -2.10 0.83
N GLN A 120 10.36 -1.99 0.82
CA GLN A 120 11.06 -0.85 0.19
C GLN A 120 10.75 -0.71 -1.31
N ASN A 121 10.62 -1.83 -2.04
CA ASN A 121 10.35 -1.81 -3.48
C ASN A 121 8.96 -1.24 -3.78
N LEU A 122 7.95 -1.71 -3.06
CA LEU A 122 6.57 -1.23 -3.21
C LEU A 122 6.50 0.26 -2.81
N GLN A 123 7.10 0.62 -1.68
CA GLN A 123 7.09 1.99 -1.20
C GLN A 123 7.78 2.94 -2.17
N ALA A 124 8.97 2.61 -2.68
CA ALA A 124 9.68 3.44 -3.64
C ALA A 124 8.86 3.67 -4.93
N CYS A 125 8.22 2.62 -5.44
CA CYS A 125 7.37 2.69 -6.62
C CYS A 125 6.16 3.62 -6.39
N VAL A 126 5.39 3.40 -5.32
CA VAL A 126 4.21 4.22 -5.01
C VAL A 126 4.58 5.66 -4.71
N LEU A 127 5.66 5.91 -3.97
CA LEU A 127 6.15 7.27 -3.71
C LEU A 127 6.58 7.98 -5.01
N SER A 128 7.26 7.28 -5.92
CA SER A 128 7.64 7.84 -7.22
C SER A 128 6.42 8.21 -8.06
N MET A 129 5.44 7.31 -8.18
CA MET A 129 4.21 7.55 -8.94
C MET A 129 3.41 8.72 -8.35
N THR A 130 3.34 8.78 -7.02
CA THR A 130 2.65 9.84 -6.29
C THR A 130 3.35 11.19 -6.46
N ALA A 131 4.69 11.23 -6.36
CA ALA A 131 5.45 12.44 -6.62
C ALA A 131 5.29 12.94 -8.06
N ASP A 132 5.23 12.05 -9.05
CA ASP A 132 5.00 12.42 -10.45
C ASP A 132 3.56 12.83 -10.73
N TRP A 133 2.59 12.27 -10.02
CA TRP A 133 1.20 12.71 -10.06
C TRP A 133 1.02 14.12 -9.49
N LEU A 134 1.61 14.40 -8.31
CA LEU A 134 1.58 15.72 -7.68
C LEU A 134 2.16 16.84 -8.56
N LYS A 135 3.15 16.54 -9.41
CA LYS A 135 3.72 17.49 -10.38
C LYS A 135 2.77 17.86 -11.52
N ARG A 136 1.74 17.03 -11.78
CA ARG A 136 0.86 17.13 -12.96
C ARG A 136 -0.52 17.67 -12.65
N ILE A 137 -0.99 17.55 -11.42
CA ILE A 137 -2.32 18.02 -11.01
C ILE A 137 -2.33 19.50 -10.61
N VAL A 138 -3.52 20.08 -10.59
CA VAL A 138 -3.77 21.33 -9.85
C VAL A 138 -3.88 21.00 -8.36
N PRO A 139 -3.05 21.63 -7.49
CA PRO A 139 -3.08 21.36 -6.05
C PRO A 139 -4.41 21.76 -5.41
N GLU A 140 -4.94 20.88 -4.57
CA GLU A 140 -6.15 21.09 -3.77
C GLU A 140 -5.95 20.54 -2.35
N ASP A 141 -6.64 21.11 -1.36
CA ASP A 141 -6.55 20.64 0.02
C ASP A 141 -6.95 19.16 0.17
N SER A 142 -7.83 18.64 -0.68
CA SER A 142 -8.25 17.24 -0.68
C SER A 142 -7.15 16.26 -1.12
N ASP A 143 -6.06 16.73 -1.74
CA ASP A 143 -4.95 15.88 -2.20
C ASP A 143 -4.30 15.14 -1.03
N GLN A 144 -4.32 15.73 0.17
CA GLN A 144 -3.83 15.09 1.38
C GLN A 144 -4.53 13.73 1.66
N TYR A 145 -5.80 13.58 1.30
CA TYR A 145 -6.53 12.32 1.50
C TYR A 145 -6.08 11.24 0.52
N VAL A 146 -5.71 11.63 -0.71
CA VAL A 146 -5.10 10.71 -1.69
C VAL A 146 -3.72 10.26 -1.21
N MET A 147 -2.91 11.20 -0.69
CA MET A 147 -1.59 10.90 -0.10
C MET A 147 -1.69 9.95 1.10
N LEU A 148 -2.66 10.20 1.99
CA LEU A 148 -2.93 9.35 3.14
C LEU A 148 -3.36 7.95 2.71
N ALA A 149 -4.27 7.83 1.74
CA ALA A 149 -4.70 6.55 1.20
C ALA A 149 -3.50 5.79 0.58
N ALA A 150 -2.74 6.42 -0.32
CA ALA A 150 -1.58 5.81 -0.96
C ALA A 150 -0.55 5.29 0.06
N THR A 151 -0.25 6.08 1.09
CA THR A 151 0.68 5.68 2.15
C THR A 151 0.11 4.54 3.00
N ASN A 152 -1.19 4.61 3.31
CA ASN A 152 -1.87 3.58 4.09
C ASN A 152 -1.90 2.22 3.37
N LEU A 153 -2.14 2.18 2.06
CA LEU A 153 -2.11 0.96 1.26
C LEU A 153 -0.76 0.25 1.41
N VAL A 154 0.33 0.99 1.22
CA VAL A 154 1.71 0.47 1.29
C VAL A 154 2.05 0.01 2.70
N ASN A 155 1.73 0.81 3.71
CA ASN A 155 1.98 0.47 5.11
C ASN A 155 1.21 -0.79 5.54
N CYS A 156 -0.08 -0.89 5.18
CA CYS A 156 -0.89 -2.05 5.53
C CYS A 156 -0.32 -3.33 4.93
N ILE A 157 0.05 -3.31 3.65
CA ILE A 157 0.76 -4.43 3.02
C ILE A 157 2.04 -4.72 3.79
N ALA A 158 2.84 -3.70 4.12
CA ALA A 158 4.12 -3.88 4.79
C ALA A 158 4.04 -4.45 6.21
N PHE A 159 2.99 -4.15 6.96
CA PHE A 159 2.89 -4.49 8.38
C PHE A 159 1.80 -5.51 8.71
N VAL A 160 0.98 -5.93 7.72
CA VAL A 160 -0.02 -6.97 7.98
C VAL A 160 0.66 -8.27 8.46
N PRO A 161 0.20 -8.87 9.57
CA PRO A 161 0.79 -10.09 10.11
C PRO A 161 0.67 -11.26 9.11
N MET A 162 1.79 -11.72 8.57
CA MET A 162 1.78 -12.88 7.67
C MET A 162 1.59 -14.18 8.45
N PRO A 163 0.83 -15.14 7.92
CA PRO A 163 0.85 -16.50 8.44
C PRO A 163 2.30 -17.02 8.38
N SER A 164 2.86 -17.38 9.53
CA SER A 164 4.14 -18.11 9.55
C SER A 164 3.96 -19.37 8.70
N LEU A 165 4.87 -19.60 7.72
CA LEU A 165 5.00 -20.90 7.06
C LEU A 165 4.98 -21.95 8.16
N ARG A 166 3.92 -22.77 8.25
CA ARG A 166 3.85 -23.85 9.24
C ARG A 166 5.12 -24.68 9.09
N GLU A 167 5.94 -24.75 10.14
CA GLU A 167 6.97 -25.78 10.21
C GLU A 167 6.28 -27.13 9.98
N PRO A 168 6.84 -28.01 9.13
CA PRO A 168 6.28 -29.35 8.97
C PRO A 168 6.24 -30.00 10.35
N SER A 169 5.03 -30.34 10.79
CA SER A 169 4.74 -30.99 12.05
C SER A 169 5.78 -32.06 12.34
N ARG A 170 6.64 -31.83 13.34
CA ARG A 170 7.50 -32.88 13.90
C ARG A 170 6.58 -33.97 14.43
N GLN A 171 6.34 -35.00 13.62
CA GLN A 171 5.75 -36.24 14.10
C GLN A 171 6.62 -36.74 15.25
N PRO A 172 6.07 -37.00 16.44
CA PRO A 172 6.85 -37.62 17.50
C PRO A 172 7.27 -39.02 17.02
N ARG A 173 8.58 -39.26 16.95
CA ARG A 173 9.14 -40.59 16.75
C ARG A 173 8.51 -41.50 17.81
N ARG A 174 7.66 -42.43 17.39
CA ARG A 174 7.24 -43.55 18.22
C ARG A 174 8.47 -44.39 18.51
N THR A 175 9.01 -44.25 19.71
CA THR A 175 9.85 -45.27 20.34
C THR A 175 8.92 -46.28 21.00
N GLN A 176 8.79 -47.44 20.37
CA GLN A 176 8.81 -48.80 20.95
C GLN A 176 8.48 -49.82 19.87
#